data_AF-A0A7Z0LPR1-F1
#
_entry.id   AF-A0A7Z0LPR1-F1
#
_cell.length_a   1.000
_cell.length_b   1.000
_cell.length_c   1.000
_cell.angle_alpha   90.00
_cell.angle_beta   90.00
_cell.angle_gamma   90.00
#
_symmetry.space_group_name_H-M   'P 1'
#
loop_
_entity.id
_entity.type
_entity.pdbx_description
1 polymer ?
#
loop_
_entity_poly.entity_id
_entity_poly.type
_entity_poly.pdbx_seq_one_letter_code
_entity_poly.pdbx_strand_id
1 'polypeptide(L)'
;MTTDDNYQAELIRHLLAIDSPKAMDEALASLLTPAEYQEISKRLQIFKLLREGVPHRKIAETLGVGIATVSRGSRALTTLPSSSPSSRID
;
A
#
# COMPACT_ATOMS: atom_id res chain seq x y z
N MET A 1 1.91 2.48 27.45
CA MET A 1 2.43 2.15 26.12
C MET A 1 2.52 0.64 26.07
N THR A 2 1.71 0.00 25.24
CA THR A 2 1.70 -1.47 25.11
C THR A 2 2.95 -1.89 24.33
N THR A 3 3.44 -3.10 24.55
CA THR A 3 4.64 -3.63 23.87
C THR A 3 4.48 -3.63 22.34
N ASP A 4 3.25 -3.77 21.83
CA ASP A 4 2.93 -3.74 20.40
C ASP A 4 3.20 -2.38 19.75
N ASP A 5 2.96 -1.27 20.47
CA ASP A 5 3.30 0.08 19.98
C ASP A 5 4.81 0.21 19.74
N ASN A 6 5.63 -0.50 20.52
CA ASN A 6 7.08 -0.45 20.40
C ASN A 6 7.57 -1.22 19.16
N TYR A 7 7.06 -2.42 18.90
CA TYR A 7 7.46 -3.21 17.73
C TYR A 7 7.09 -2.54 16.42
N GLN A 8 5.90 -1.93 16.34
CA GLN A 8 5.51 -1.17 15.15
C GLN A 8 6.42 0.04 14.95
N ALA A 9 6.76 0.77 16.02
CA ALA A 9 7.66 1.91 15.93
C ALA A 9 9.08 1.49 15.49
N GLU A 10 9.58 0.34 15.96
CA GLU A 10 10.86 -0.23 15.52
C GLU A 10 10.85 -0.61 14.04
N LEU A 11 9.79 -1.27 13.55
CA LEU A 11 9.62 -1.57 12.14
C LEU A 11 9.65 -0.30 11.29
N ILE A 12 8.87 0.73 11.67
CA ILE A 12 8.83 1.99 10.93
C ILE A 12 10.21 2.67 10.94
N ARG A 13 10.91 2.70 12.07
CA ARG A 13 12.28 3.25 12.15
C ARG A 13 13.25 2.47 11.26
N HIS A 14 13.17 1.15 11.24
CA HIS A 14 14.01 0.31 10.39
C HIS A 14 13.78 0.60 8.90
N LEU A 15 12.52 0.69 8.47
CA LEU A 15 12.19 1.02 7.08
C LEU A 15 12.62 2.44 6.70
N LEU A 16 12.44 3.43 7.58
CA LEU A 16 12.84 4.82 7.32
C LEU A 16 14.35 5.04 7.28
N ALA A 17 15.15 4.14 7.85
CA ALA A 17 16.61 4.24 7.86
C ALA A 17 17.26 3.78 6.53
N ILE A 18 16.49 3.19 5.62
CA ILE A 18 16.98 2.68 4.34
C ILE A 18 16.90 3.79 3.28
N ASP A 19 18.02 4.11 2.66
CA ASP A 19 18.20 5.29 1.80
C ASP A 19 18.27 5.00 0.29
N SER A 20 18.19 3.72 -0.12
CA SER A 20 18.20 3.33 -1.54
C SER A 20 17.08 2.36 -1.90
N PRO A 21 16.50 2.46 -3.12
CA PRO A 21 15.47 1.53 -3.58
C PRO A 21 15.92 0.07 -3.55
N LYS A 22 17.19 -0.19 -3.89
CA LYS A 22 17.75 -1.54 -3.89
C LYS A 22 17.82 -2.11 -2.47
N ALA A 23 18.34 -1.35 -1.51
CA ALA A 23 18.40 -1.80 -0.12
C ALA A 23 17.00 -2.00 0.48
N MET A 24 16.02 -1.18 0.09
CA MET A 24 14.63 -1.34 0.54
C MET A 24 14.01 -2.62 -0.02
N ASP A 25 14.25 -2.92 -1.29
CA ASP A 25 13.77 -4.15 -1.92
C ASP A 25 14.35 -5.40 -1.25
N GLU A 26 15.66 -5.41 -0.99
CA GLU A 26 16.34 -6.50 -0.28
C GLU A 26 15.82 -6.65 1.15
N ALA A 27 15.62 -5.54 1.88
CA ALA A 27 15.07 -5.57 3.23
C ALA A 27 13.65 -6.14 3.25
N LEU A 28 12.74 -5.65 2.39
CA LEU A 28 11.37 -6.15 2.30
C LEU A 28 11.32 -7.62 1.88
N ALA A 29 12.17 -8.04 0.92
CA ALA A 29 12.26 -9.43 0.48
C ALA A 29 12.81 -10.37 1.57
N SER A 30 13.59 -9.85 2.51
CA SER A 30 14.09 -10.62 3.66
C SER A 30 13.09 -10.67 4.83
N LEU A 31 12.29 -9.61 5.01
CA LEU A 31 11.33 -9.47 6.10
C LEU A 31 9.99 -10.17 5.80
N LEU A 32 9.59 -10.17 4.53
CA LEU A 32 8.31 -10.69 4.06
C LEU A 32 8.50 -11.96 3.26
N THR A 33 7.49 -12.82 3.26
CA THR A 33 7.44 -13.90 2.26
C THR A 33 7.23 -13.32 0.86
N PRO A 34 7.66 -14.03 -0.21
CA PRO A 34 7.41 -13.59 -1.58
C PRO A 34 5.92 -13.34 -1.88
N ALA A 35 5.02 -14.10 -1.27
CA ALA A 35 3.59 -13.94 -1.42
C ALA A 35 3.07 -12.64 -0.78
N GLU A 36 3.48 -12.35 0.45
CA GLU A 36 3.11 -11.11 1.16
C GLU A 36 3.63 -9.88 0.43
N TYR A 37 4.89 -9.91 -0.04
CA TYR A 37 5.47 -8.78 -0.75
C TYR A 37 4.73 -8.49 -2.06
N GLN A 38 4.36 -9.54 -2.82
CA GLN A 38 3.51 -9.40 -4.00
C GLN A 38 2.12 -8.86 -3.66
N GLU A 39 1.50 -9.32 -2.57
CA GLU A 39 0.17 -8.88 -2.16
C GLU A 39 0.16 -7.39 -1.77
N ILE A 40 1.12 -6.96 -0.95
CA ILE A 40 1.26 -5.56 -0.53
C ILE A 40 1.54 -4.67 -1.74
N SER A 41 2.40 -5.13 -2.67
CA SER A 41 2.68 -4.43 -3.92
C SER A 41 1.42 -4.24 -4.76
N LYS A 42 0.60 -5.29 -4.94
CA LYS A 42 -0.69 -5.20 -5.63
C LYS A 42 -1.66 -4.25 -4.92
N ARG A 43 -1.70 -4.28 -3.58
CA ARG A 43 -2.55 -3.39 -2.78
C ARG A 43 -2.19 -1.92 -2.95
N LEU A 44 -0.90 -1.60 -3.04
CA LEU A 44 -0.44 -0.25 -3.36
C LEU A 44 -0.93 0.19 -4.75
N GLN A 45 -0.85 -0.68 -5.76
CA GLN A 45 -1.37 -0.37 -7.11
C GLN A 45 -2.89 -0.19 -7.13
N ILE A 46 -3.65 -1.00 -6.36
CA ILE A 46 -5.09 -0.81 -6.20
C ILE A 46 -5.38 0.59 -5.66
N PHE A 47 -4.69 1.04 -4.62
CA PHE A 47 -4.89 2.38 -4.06
C PHE A 47 -4.57 3.49 -5.06
N LYS A 48 -3.47 3.35 -5.81
CA LYS A 48 -3.10 4.31 -6.85
C LYS A 48 -4.20 4.45 -7.92
N LEU A 49 -4.63 3.33 -8.51
CA LEU A 49 -5.64 3.30 -9.57
C LEU A 49 -7.02 3.77 -9.08
N LEU A 50 -7.38 3.46 -7.84
CA LEU A 50 -8.62 3.97 -7.23
C LEU A 50 -8.59 5.50 -7.08
N ARG A 51 -7.45 6.08 -6.66
CA ARG A 51 -7.28 7.55 -6.58
C ARG A 51 -7.34 8.22 -7.96
N GLU A 52 -6.90 7.51 -9.00
CA GLU A 52 -7.01 7.94 -10.40
C GLU A 52 -8.43 7.76 -10.99
N GLY A 53 -9.39 7.27 -10.20
CA GLY A 53 -10.78 7.08 -10.63
C GLY A 53 -11.02 5.87 -11.54
N VAL A 54 -10.06 4.95 -11.62
CA VAL A 54 -10.17 3.75 -12.46
C VAL A 54 -11.29 2.83 -11.94
N PRO A 55 -12.21 2.36 -12.81
CA PRO A 55 -13.29 1.47 -12.38
C PRO A 55 -12.77 0.16 -11.79
N HIS A 56 -13.42 -0.33 -10.73
CA HIS A 56 -12.97 -1.53 -10.00
C HIS A 56 -12.75 -2.76 -10.89
N ARG A 57 -13.63 -2.97 -11.89
CA ARG A 57 -13.50 -4.09 -12.83
C ARG A 57 -12.22 -4.00 -13.65
N LYS A 58 -11.86 -2.79 -14.10
CA LYS A 58 -10.64 -2.57 -14.87
C LYS A 58 -9.39 -2.78 -14.03
N ILE A 59 -9.42 -2.38 -12.76
CA ILE A 59 -8.34 -2.64 -11.79
C ILE A 59 -8.16 -4.16 -11.60
N ALA A 60 -9.25 -4.88 -11.39
CA ALA A 60 -9.25 -6.34 -11.21
C ALA A 60 -8.62 -7.06 -12.43
N GLU A 61 -9.05 -6.69 -13.64
CA GLU A 61 -8.49 -7.20 -14.90
C GLU A 61 -6.99 -6.87 -15.04
N THR A 62 -6.60 -5.62 -14.78
CA THR A 62 -5.21 -5.14 -14.98
C THR A 62 -4.22 -5.79 -14.02
N LEU A 63 -4.63 -5.97 -12.76
CA LEU A 63 -3.76 -6.53 -11.70
C LEU A 63 -3.90 -8.04 -11.54
N GLY A 64 -4.78 -8.69 -12.30
CA GLY A 64 -5.05 -10.12 -12.20
C GLY A 64 -5.58 -10.52 -10.82
N VAL A 65 -6.42 -9.67 -10.21
CA VAL A 65 -6.99 -9.91 -8.86
C VAL A 65 -8.51 -10.01 -8.95
N GLY A 66 -9.13 -10.70 -7.98
CA GLY A 66 -10.59 -10.75 -7.90
C GLY A 66 -11.22 -9.39 -7.58
N ILE A 67 -12.45 -9.17 -8.06
CA ILE A 67 -13.22 -7.93 -7.79
C ILE A 67 -13.39 -7.65 -6.28
N ALA A 68 -13.48 -8.71 -5.47
CA ALA A 68 -13.57 -8.61 -4.01
C ALA A 68 -12.30 -7.99 -3.39
N THR A 69 -11.11 -8.26 -3.96
CA THR A 69 -9.84 -7.68 -3.51
C THR A 69 -9.83 -6.17 -3.74
N VAL A 70 -10.30 -5.72 -4.92
CA VAL A 70 -10.40 -4.29 -5.24
C VAL A 70 -11.44 -3.61 -4.34
N SER A 71 -12.59 -4.24 -4.10
CA SER A 71 -13.63 -3.73 -3.19
C SER A 71 -13.13 -3.54 -1.75
N ARG A 72 -12.38 -4.50 -1.22
CA ARG A 72 -11.72 -4.36 0.09
C ARG A 72 -10.70 -3.22 0.09
N GLY A 73 -9.93 -3.09 -0.99
CA GLY A 73 -8.99 -1.97 -1.18
C GLY A 73 -9.69 -0.60 -1.14
N SER A 74 -10.80 -0.45 -1.86
CA SER A 74 -11.61 0.78 -1.86
C SER A 74 -12.07 1.20 -0.46
N ARG A 75 -12.58 0.25 0.34
CA ARG A 75 -12.99 0.52 1.73
C ARG A 75 -11.83 0.96 2.62
N ALA A 76 -10.68 0.31 2.50
CA ALA A 76 -9.48 0.67 3.25
C ALA A 76 -8.93 2.05 2.86
N LEU A 77 -9.06 2.44 1.59
CA LEU A 77 -8.64 3.76 1.13
C LEU A 77 -9.47 4.88 1.78
N THR A 78 -10.79 4.70 1.94
CA THR A 78 -11.66 5.68 2.62
C THR A 78 -11.26 5.91 4.08
N THR A 79 -10.67 4.91 4.74
CA THR A 79 -10.21 5.03 6.14
C THR A 79 -8.84 5.70 6.29
N LEU A 80 -8.10 5.90 5.19
CA LEU A 80 -6.81 6.60 5.24
C LEU A 80 -7.05 8.12 5.16
N PRO A 81 -6.37 8.94 6.00
CA PRO A 81 -6.45 10.39 5.89
C PRO A 81 -6.03 10.79 4.48
N SER A 82 -6.94 11.43 3.75
CA SER A 82 -6.73 11.86 2.37
C SER A 82 -5.71 12.99 2.34
N SER A 83 -4.43 12.68 2.24
CA SER A 83 -3.44 13.62 1.76
C SER A 83 -3.60 13.75 0.23
N SER A 84 -4.65 14.44 -0.21
CA SER A 84 -4.77 14.94 -1.58
C SER A 84 -4.54 16.45 -1.55
N PRO A 85 -3.63 17.00 -2.38
CA PRO A 85 -3.54 18.44 -2.54
C PRO A 85 -4.84 18.91 -3.21
N SER A 86 -5.64 19.63 -2.44
CA SER A 86 -6.77 20.39 -2.96
C SER A 86 -6.22 21.45 -3.92
N SER A 87 -6.28 21.18 -5.22
CA SER A 87 -6.26 22.22 -6.26
C SER A 87 -7.65 22.27 -6.90
N ARG A 88 -8.61 22.83 -6.16
CA ARG A 88 -9.64 23.66 -6.78
C ARG A 88 -8.98 24.99 -7.10
N ILE A 89 -8.84 25.31 -8.38
CA ILE A 89 -8.76 26.70 -8.83
C ILE A 89 -9.87 26.82 -9.86
N ASP A 90 -10.91 27.56 -9.47
CA ASP A 90 -11.91 28.15 -10.35
C ASP A 90 -11.26 29.25 -11.21
#